data_AF-A0A8B9Y6J5-F1
#
_entry.id   AF-A0A8B9Y6J5-F1
#
_cell.length_a   1.000
_cell.length_b   1.000
_cell.length_c   1.000
_cell.angle_alpha   90.00
_cell.angle_beta   90.00
_cell.angle_gamma   90.00
#
_symmetry.space_group_name_H-M   'P 1'
#
loop_
_entity.id
_entity.type
_entity.pdbx_description
1 polymer ?
#
loop_
_entity_poly.entity_id
_entity_poly.type
_entity_poly.pdbx_seq_one_letter_code
_entity_poly.pdbx_strand_id
1 'polypeptide(L)'
;MMTGRQGRATFQFLPDEARSLPPPKLTDPRLAFVGFLGYCSGLIDNAIRRRPVLSAGLHRQLLYITSFVFVGYYLLKRQDYMYAVRDHDMFSYIKSHPEDFPEKDKKTYGEVFEEFHPVR
;
A
#
# COMPACT_ATOMS: atom_id res chain seq x y z
N MET A 1 -11.91 7.82 9.97
CA MET A 1 -11.48 7.11 11.20
C MET A 1 -10.21 7.73 11.80
N MET A 2 -9.12 7.93 11.04
CA MET A 2 -7.85 8.50 11.57
C MET A 2 -7.69 10.03 11.46
N THR A 3 -8.75 10.76 11.10
CA THR A 3 -8.69 12.21 10.88
C THR A 3 -8.26 12.98 12.14
N GLY A 4 -8.62 12.51 13.34
CA GLY A 4 -8.20 13.14 14.60
C GLY A 4 -6.70 13.04 14.90
N ARG A 5 -6.03 11.98 14.43
CA ARG A 5 -4.57 11.80 14.55
C ARG A 5 -3.84 12.80 13.65
N GLN A 6 -4.24 12.89 12.38
CA GLN A 6 -3.63 13.78 11.38
C GLN A 6 -4.03 15.25 11.56
N GLY A 7 -5.14 15.53 12.26
CA GLY A 7 -5.59 16.88 12.53
C GLY A 7 -4.65 17.70 13.43
N ARG A 8 -3.70 17.06 14.12
CA ARG A 8 -2.69 17.74 14.97
C ARG A 8 -1.55 18.35 14.15
N ALA A 9 -1.28 17.83 12.96
CA ALA A 9 -0.25 18.31 12.04
C ALA A 9 -0.85 18.33 10.62
N THR A 10 -1.64 19.37 10.36
CA THR A 10 -2.41 19.48 9.12
C THR A 10 -1.51 19.64 7.90
N PHE A 11 -1.97 19.12 6.74
CA PHE A 11 -1.31 19.23 5.43
C PHE A 11 0.10 18.61 5.31
N GLN A 12 0.55 17.81 6.26
CA GLN A 12 1.79 17.05 6.10
C GLN A 12 1.56 15.82 5.21
N PHE A 13 2.20 15.79 4.03
CA PHE A 13 2.10 14.62 3.14
C PHE A 13 2.82 13.40 3.74
N LEU A 14 4.02 13.63 4.27
CA LEU A 14 4.84 12.66 4.99
C LEU A 14 5.41 13.38 6.22
N PRO A 15 4.99 13.01 7.45
CA PRO A 15 5.53 13.61 8.67
C PRO A 15 6.94 13.08 8.97
N ASP A 16 7.66 13.76 9.88
CA ASP A 16 9.04 13.40 10.19
C ASP A 16 9.17 12.00 10.83
N GLU A 17 8.15 11.54 11.57
CA GLU A 17 8.09 10.17 12.09
C GLU A 17 8.10 9.10 10.97
N ALA A 18 7.61 9.42 9.77
CA ALA A 18 7.63 8.50 8.63
C ALA A 18 9.05 8.20 8.13
N ARG A 19 10.05 9.00 8.52
CA ARG A 19 11.47 8.73 8.21
C ARG A 19 12.03 7.56 9.02
N SER A 20 11.38 7.17 10.11
CA SER A 20 11.77 5.99 10.89
C SER A 20 11.43 4.67 10.18
N LEU A 21 10.52 4.71 9.20
CA LEU A 21 10.08 3.53 8.46
C LEU A 21 11.04 3.21 7.30
N PRO A 22 11.27 1.91 7.01
CA PRO A 22 12.05 1.52 5.86
C PRO A 22 11.35 1.97 4.56
N PRO A 23 12.02 2.73 3.67
CA PRO A 23 11.40 3.19 2.44
C PRO A 23 11.21 2.03 1.44
N PRO A 24 10.26 2.16 0.51
CA PRO A 24 10.10 1.18 -0.56
C PRO A 24 11.37 1.12 -1.41
N LYS A 25 11.76 -0.08 -1.83
CA LYS A 25 12.90 -0.30 -2.71
C LYS A 25 12.57 0.19 -4.12
N LEU A 26 13.60 0.58 -4.89
CA LEU A 26 13.42 0.94 -6.30
C LEU A 26 12.90 -0.22 -7.15
N THR A 27 13.15 -1.47 -6.72
CA THR A 27 12.69 -2.70 -7.37
C THR A 27 11.42 -3.27 -6.71
N ASP A 28 10.68 -2.48 -5.91
CA ASP A 28 9.40 -2.92 -5.34
C ASP A 28 8.42 -3.29 -6.48
N PRO A 29 7.80 -4.49 -6.46
CA PRO A 29 6.85 -4.91 -7.50
C PRO A 29 5.67 -3.95 -7.64
N ARG A 30 5.23 -3.30 -6.55
CA ARG A 30 4.17 -2.28 -6.58
C ARG A 30 4.59 -1.09 -7.41
N LEU A 31 5.84 -0.64 -7.25
CA LEU A 31 6.41 0.49 -7.98
C LEU A 31 6.65 0.13 -9.46
N ALA A 32 7.12 -1.08 -9.74
CA ALA A 32 7.27 -1.60 -11.09
C ALA A 32 5.93 -1.64 -11.83
N PHE A 33 4.86 -2.07 -11.14
CA PHE A 33 3.51 -2.06 -11.70
C PHE A 33 3.00 -0.64 -11.98
N VAL A 34 3.28 0.33 -11.10
CA VAL A 34 2.96 1.75 -11.37
C VAL A 34 3.72 2.28 -12.59
N GLY A 35 4.99 1.92 -12.75
CA GLY A 35 5.76 2.22 -13.96
C GLY A 35 5.15 1.60 -15.22
N PHE A 36 4.65 0.36 -15.13
CA PHE A 36 3.92 -0.30 -16.21
C PHE A 36 2.61 0.42 -16.56
N LEU A 37 1.87 0.92 -15.56
CA LEU A 37 0.71 1.79 -15.82
C LEU A 37 1.10 3.07 -16.58
N GLY A 38 2.25 3.66 -16.24
CA GLY A 38 2.83 4.77 -17.00
C GLY A 38 3.10 4.40 -18.47
N TYR A 39 3.67 3.23 -18.72
CA TYR A 39 3.87 2.73 -20.08
C TYR A 39 2.54 2.55 -20.84
N CYS A 40 1.55 1.90 -20.22
CA CYS A 40 0.21 1.74 -20.79
C CYS A 40 -0.44 3.09 -21.12
N SER A 41 -0.29 4.10 -20.26
CA SER A 41 -0.79 5.45 -20.52
C SER A 41 -0.18 6.06 -21.79
N GLY A 42 1.13 5.86 -22.00
CA GLY A 42 1.82 6.32 -23.21
C GLY A 42 1.37 5.60 -24.50
N LEU A 43 1.05 4.30 -24.40
CA LEU A 43 0.48 3.53 -25.52
C LEU A 43 -0.92 4.02 -25.88
N ILE A 44 -1.78 4.22 -24.89
CA ILE A 44 -3.14 4.74 -25.09
C ILE A 44 -3.09 6.14 -25.70
N ASP A 45 -2.19 7.00 -25.22
CA ASP A 45 -2.02 8.36 -25.70
C ASP A 45 -1.54 8.44 -27.17
N ASN A 46 -0.80 7.42 -27.64
CA ASN A 46 -0.48 7.23 -29.05
C ASN A 46 -1.68 6.70 -29.86
N ALA A 47 -2.41 5.73 -29.32
CA ALA A 47 -3.57 5.12 -29.98
C ALA A 47 -4.68 6.16 -30.24
N ILE A 48 -4.99 7.02 -29.25
CA ILE A 48 -6.00 8.08 -29.36
C ILE A 48 -5.63 9.06 -30.49
N ARG A 49 -4.35 9.42 -30.62
CA ARG A 49 -3.87 10.36 -31.64
C ARG A 49 -3.56 9.71 -32.98
N ARG A 50 -3.95 8.43 -33.19
CA ARG A 50 -3.71 7.67 -34.42
C ARG A 50 -2.24 7.67 -34.86
N ARG A 51 -1.32 7.63 -33.89
CA ARG A 51 0.13 7.52 -34.11
C ARG A 51 0.56 6.06 -34.01
N PRO A 52 1.68 5.65 -34.64
CA PRO A 52 2.18 4.28 -34.48
C PRO A 52 2.52 4.03 -33.00
N VAL A 53 1.79 3.10 -32.38
CA VAL A 53 1.71 2.92 -30.92
C VAL A 53 3.08 2.66 -30.28
N LEU A 54 3.89 1.81 -30.91
CA LEU A 54 5.18 1.37 -30.37
C LEU A 54 6.36 2.27 -30.76
N SER A 55 6.25 3.00 -31.88
CA SER A 55 7.40 3.72 -32.46
C SER A 55 7.35 5.23 -32.21
N ALA A 56 6.15 5.82 -32.06
CA ALA A 56 6.02 7.25 -31.87
C ALA A 56 6.31 7.66 -30.42
N GLY A 57 7.20 8.65 -30.25
CA GLY A 57 7.31 9.41 -29.00
C GLY A 57 7.96 8.66 -27.85
N LEU A 58 9.11 8.01 -28.08
CA LEU A 58 9.90 7.36 -27.02
C LEU A 58 10.22 8.29 -25.84
N HIS A 59 10.56 9.56 -26.12
CA HIS A 59 10.77 10.58 -25.08
C HIS A 59 9.53 10.77 -24.21
N ARG A 60 8.33 10.69 -24.80
CA ARG A 60 7.07 10.85 -24.10
C ARG A 60 6.72 9.60 -23.29
N GLN A 61 6.96 8.40 -23.84
CA GLN A 61 6.81 7.14 -23.09
C GLN A 61 7.74 7.10 -21.87
N LEU A 62 8.99 7.52 -22.03
CA LEU A 62 9.96 7.64 -20.93
C LEU A 62 9.46 8.66 -19.89
N LEU A 63 8.92 9.80 -20.32
CA LEU A 63 8.32 10.79 -19.42
C LEU A 63 7.15 10.20 -18.63
N TYR A 64 6.23 9.48 -19.28
CA TYR A 64 5.09 8.85 -18.60
C TYR A 64 5.55 7.83 -17.54
N ILE A 65 6.51 6.96 -17.87
CA ILE A 65 7.04 5.98 -16.92
C ILE A 65 7.70 6.69 -15.73
N THR A 66 8.60 7.64 -16.01
CA THR A 66 9.34 8.36 -14.96
C THR A 66 8.41 9.18 -14.06
N SER A 67 7.40 9.86 -14.61
CA SER A 67 6.44 10.61 -13.80
C SER A 67 5.60 9.68 -12.91
N PHE A 68 5.13 8.55 -13.45
CA PHE A 68 4.35 7.58 -12.67
C PHE A 68 5.17 6.94 -11.55
N VAL A 69 6.40 6.52 -11.86
CA VAL A 69 7.33 5.98 -10.83
C VAL A 69 7.61 7.04 -9.77
N PHE A 70 7.83 8.30 -10.15
CA PHE A 70 8.10 9.37 -9.20
C PHE A 70 6.93 9.59 -8.24
N VAL A 71 5.70 9.84 -8.72
CA VAL A 71 4.59 10.05 -7.77
C VAL A 71 4.20 8.75 -7.06
N GLY A 72 4.27 7.61 -7.75
CA GLY A 72 4.03 6.28 -7.18
C GLY A 72 4.92 5.97 -5.98
N TYR A 73 6.20 6.36 -6.04
CA TYR A 73 7.14 6.19 -4.93
C TYR A 73 6.68 6.91 -3.66
N TYR A 74 6.26 8.17 -3.77
CA TYR A 74 5.77 8.95 -2.64
C TYR A 74 4.41 8.46 -2.13
N LEU A 75 3.53 8.00 -3.03
CA LEU A 75 2.26 7.39 -2.66
C LEU A 75 2.46 6.10 -1.86
N LEU A 76 3.36 5.21 -2.30
CA LEU A 76 3.70 3.99 -1.57
C LEU A 76 4.31 4.30 -0.20
N LYS A 77 5.21 5.29 -0.13
CA LYS A 77 5.79 5.73 1.14
C LYS A 77 4.72 6.24 2.12
N ARG A 78 3.73 7.00 1.63
CA ARG A 78 2.59 7.45 2.44
C ARG A 78 1.69 6.28 2.83
N GLN A 79 1.44 5.35 1.93
CA GLN A 79 0.64 4.15 2.19
C GLN A 79 1.26 3.32 3.33
N ASP A 80 2.54 3.00 3.24
CA ASP A 80 3.25 2.21 4.24
C ASP A 80 3.26 2.94 5.61
N TYR A 81 3.41 4.26 5.60
CA TYR A 81 3.26 5.08 6.80
C TYR A 81 1.84 5.02 7.42
N MET A 82 0.79 5.12 6.62
CA MET A 82 -0.58 5.03 7.13
C MET A 82 -0.89 3.69 7.79
N TYR A 83 -0.38 2.59 7.21
CA TYR A 83 -0.55 1.27 7.79
C TYR A 83 0.29 1.08 9.06
N ALA A 84 1.50 1.63 9.11
CA ALA A 84 2.32 1.61 10.31
C ALA A 84 1.64 2.36 11.47
N VAL A 85 1.05 3.54 11.21
CA VAL A 85 0.29 4.29 12.23
C VAL A 85 -0.94 3.52 12.69
N ARG A 86 -1.65 2.86 11.76
CA ARG A 86 -2.80 2.00 12.11
C ARG A 86 -2.40 0.91 13.09
N ASP A 87 -1.32 0.20 12.79
CA ASP A 87 -0.89 -0.93 13.62
C ASP A 87 -0.33 -0.44 14.96
N HIS A 88 0.37 0.69 14.98
CA HIS A 88 0.80 1.35 16.21
C HIS A 88 -0.39 1.71 17.11
N ASP A 89 -1.41 2.38 16.57
CA ASP A 89 -2.58 2.78 17.34
C ASP A 89 -3.36 1.55 17.84
N MET A 90 -3.52 0.52 17.00
CA MET A 90 -4.16 -0.74 17.38
C MET A 90 -3.42 -1.44 18.54
N PHE A 91 -2.10 -1.61 18.44
CA PHE A 91 -1.32 -2.25 19.51
C PHE A 91 -1.30 -1.43 20.79
N SER A 92 -1.23 -0.09 20.68
CA SER A 92 -1.32 0.79 21.83
C SER A 92 -2.67 0.65 22.55
N TYR A 93 -3.77 0.54 21.79
CA TYR A 93 -5.11 0.37 22.32
C TYR A 93 -5.27 -0.95 23.06
N ILE A 94 -4.85 -2.07 22.44
CA ILE A 94 -4.87 -3.41 23.05
C ILE A 94 -4.06 -3.42 24.35
N LYS A 95 -2.87 -2.80 24.35
CA LYS A 95 -2.01 -2.73 25.54
C LYS A 95 -2.64 -1.92 26.68
N SER A 96 -3.39 -0.86 26.35
CA SER A 96 -4.06 -0.02 27.36
C SER A 96 -5.35 -0.61 27.93
N HIS A 97 -5.98 -1.56 27.23
CA HIS A 97 -7.25 -2.18 27.65
C HIS A 97 -7.15 -3.72 27.65
N PRO A 98 -6.34 -4.32 28.54
CA PRO A 98 -6.21 -5.78 28.63
C PRO A 98 -7.53 -6.49 28.97
N GLU A 99 -8.46 -5.81 29.64
CA GLU A 99 -9.80 -6.32 30.00
C GLU A 99 -10.70 -6.58 28.78
N ASP A 100 -10.56 -5.78 27.73
CA ASP A 100 -11.32 -5.93 26.49
C ASP A 100 -10.75 -7.06 25.61
N PHE A 101 -9.45 -7.37 25.79
CA PHE A 101 -8.70 -8.35 24.99
C PHE A 101 -8.08 -9.44 25.88
N PRO A 102 -8.90 -10.26 26.58
CA PRO A 102 -8.38 -11.37 27.36
C PRO A 102 -7.72 -12.41 26.45
N GLU A 103 -6.57 -12.93 26.86
CA GLU A 103 -5.94 -14.07 26.19
C GLU A 103 -6.83 -15.31 26.41
N LYS A 104 -7.42 -15.81 25.32
CA LYS A 104 -8.25 -17.02 25.37
C LYS A 104 -7.34 -18.24 25.35
N ASP A 105 -7.58 -19.17 26.26
CA ASP A 105 -6.91 -20.46 26.28
C ASP A 105 -7.13 -21.19 24.96
N LYS A 106 -6.04 -21.45 24.24
CA LYS A 106 -6.06 -22.14 22.94
C LYS A 106 -6.17 -23.64 23.17
N LYS A 107 -7.39 -24.18 23.07
CA LYS A 107 -7.65 -25.62 23.12
C LYS A 107 -7.01 -26.35 21.95
N THR A 108 -6.46 -27.53 22.20
CA THR A 108 -5.89 -28.37 21.14
C THR A 108 -6.99 -29.13 20.40
N TYR A 109 -6.72 -29.57 19.16
CA TYR A 109 -7.66 -30.40 18.39
C TYR A 109 -7.97 -31.77 19.03
N GLY A 110 -7.23 -32.17 20.08
CA GLY A 110 -7.61 -33.32 20.90
C GLY A 110 -8.87 -33.07 21.76
N GLU A 111 -9.17 -31.81 22.07
CA GLU A 111 -10.32 -31.39 22.88
C GLU A 111 -11.48 -30.84 22.02
N VAL A 112 -11.20 -30.46 20.76
CA VAL A 112 -12.16 -29.86 19.84
C VAL A 112 -12.66 -30.92 18.87
N PHE A 113 -13.95 -31.27 18.97
CA PHE A 113 -14.60 -32.16 18.01
C PHE A 113 -15.32 -31.34 16.94
N GLU A 114 -14.85 -31.41 15.71
CA GLU A 114 -15.49 -30.78 14.55
C GLU A 114 -16.40 -31.78 13.83
N GLU A 115 -17.53 -31.28 13.31
CA GLU A 115 -18.43 -32.10 12.51
C GLU A 115 -17.80 -32.38 11.14
N PHE A 116 -17.65 -33.66 10.79
CA PHE A 116 -17.12 -34.06 9.49
C PHE A 116 -18.25 -34.15 8.44
N HIS A 117 -18.21 -33.26 7.44
CA HIS A 117 -19.11 -33.32 6.29
C HIS A 117 -18.41 -33.97 5.08
N PRO A 118 -18.63 -35.27 4.81
CA PRO A 118 -18.01 -35.94 3.67
C PRO A 118 -18.55 -35.38 2.35
N VAL A 119 -17.65 -35.17 1.39
CA VAL A 119 -18.00 -34.85 -0.01
C VAL A 119 -18.51 -36.13 -0.67
N ARG A 120 -19.78 -36.10 -1.11
CA ARG A 120 -20.49 -37.21 -1.76
C ARG A 120 -21.01 -36.73 -3.12
#